data_AF-A0A254QSW1-F1
#
_entry.id   AF-A0A254QSW1-F1
#
_cell.length_a   1.000
_cell.length_b   1.000
_cell.length_c   1.000
_cell.angle_alpha   90.00
_cell.angle_beta   90.00
_cell.angle_gamma   90.00
#
_symmetry.space_group_name_H-M   'P 1'
#
loop_
_entity.id
_entity.type
_entity.pdbx_description
1 polymer ?
#
loop_
_entity_poly.entity_id
_entity_poly.type
_entity_poly.pdbx_seq_one_letter_code
_entity_poly.pdbx_strand_id
1 'polypeptide(L)'
;MVTAAPLRFRVDRAAYFHSQTKVAALAMGGAMGVLWLLDDPNVWVGAVAGLAAIAFRGWFLASEELPVVWEVRGSRLIGPGGRDVKLDEISKFRTMGSFVQIVTVTGEKHLIKYQADPAATIAALRRAQSVCGQDAPAPRRT
;
A
#
# COMPACT_ATOMS: atom_id res chain seq x y z
N MET A 1 27.73 -15.05 13.47
CA MET A 1 26.66 -15.11 12.46
C MET A 1 26.00 -13.74 12.45
N VAL A 2 26.25 -12.90 11.45
CA VAL A 2 25.66 -11.56 11.38
C VAL A 2 24.26 -11.71 10.80
N THR A 3 23.23 -11.60 11.63
CA THR A 3 21.85 -11.58 11.16
C THR A 3 21.68 -10.31 10.32
N ALA A 4 21.47 -10.44 9.01
CA ALA A 4 21.13 -9.29 8.18
C ALA A 4 19.87 -8.61 8.76
N ALA A 5 19.88 -7.27 8.83
CA ALA A 5 18.74 -6.54 9.36
C ALA A 5 17.46 -6.91 8.58
N PRO A 6 16.32 -7.16 9.25
CA PRO A 6 15.11 -7.56 8.56
C PRO A 6 14.64 -6.45 7.61
N LEU A 7 14.39 -6.81 6.36
CA LEU A 7 13.88 -5.89 5.35
C LEU A 7 12.43 -5.52 5.70
N ARG A 8 12.21 -4.24 6.01
CA ARG A 8 10.93 -3.71 6.51
C ARG A 8 10.39 -2.63 5.60
N PHE A 9 9.09 -2.70 5.33
CA PHE A 9 8.34 -1.71 4.57
C PHE A 9 7.36 -1.04 5.51
N ARG A 10 7.73 0.15 5.97
CA ARG A 10 6.88 1.01 6.80
C ARG A 10 6.03 1.91 5.91
N VAL A 11 4.94 2.39 6.47
CA VAL A 11 4.18 3.48 5.86
C VAL A 11 5.00 4.77 5.87
N ASP A 12 5.06 5.43 4.71
CA ASP A 12 5.58 6.77 4.53
C ASP A 12 4.46 7.80 4.74
N ARG A 13 4.68 8.73 5.67
CA ARG A 13 3.67 9.73 6.04
C ARG A 13 3.42 10.72 4.90
N ALA A 14 4.45 11.08 4.12
CA ALA A 14 4.27 12.00 3.00
C ALA A 14 3.41 11.36 1.90
N ALA A 15 3.66 10.10 1.55
CA ALA A 15 2.86 9.32 0.63
C ALA A 15 1.40 9.15 1.10
N TYR A 16 1.19 8.99 2.41
CA TYR A 16 -0.13 9.00 3.03
C TYR A 16 -0.87 10.32 2.78
N PHE A 17 -0.29 11.44 3.20
CA PHE A 17 -0.94 12.74 3.03
C PHE A 17 -1.15 13.11 1.57
N HIS A 18 -0.16 12.86 0.70
CA HIS A 18 -0.29 13.14 -0.73
C HIS A 18 -1.41 12.33 -1.39
N SER A 19 -1.59 11.07 -0.99
CA SER A 19 -2.71 10.26 -1.46
C SER A 19 -4.05 10.84 -1.01
N GLN A 20 -4.14 11.28 0.25
CA GLN A 20 -5.34 11.92 0.77
C GLN A 20 -5.64 13.26 0.09
N THR A 21 -4.62 14.07 -0.23
CA THR A 21 -4.80 15.34 -0.94
C THR A 21 -5.43 15.13 -2.32
N LYS A 22 -5.04 14.07 -3.05
CA LYS A 22 -5.65 13.74 -4.35
C LYS A 22 -7.12 13.36 -4.21
N VAL A 23 -7.44 12.54 -3.21
CA VAL A 23 -8.83 12.15 -2.92
C VAL A 23 -9.65 13.35 -2.46
N ALA A 24 -9.08 14.22 -1.63
CA ALA A 24 -9.71 15.47 -1.19
C ALA A 24 -10.02 16.37 -2.39
N ALA A 25 -9.05 16.63 -3.27
CA ALA A 25 -9.27 17.42 -4.46
C ALA A 25 -10.40 16.84 -5.35
N LEU A 26 -10.43 15.52 -5.52
CA LEU A 26 -11.50 14.84 -6.25
C LEU A 26 -12.86 14.99 -5.56
N ALA A 27 -12.93 14.82 -4.24
CA ALA A 27 -14.16 14.96 -3.47
C ALA A 27 -14.69 16.40 -3.49
N MET A 28 -13.80 17.39 -3.36
CA MET A 28 -14.13 18.81 -3.47
C MET A 28 -14.73 19.13 -4.84
N GLY A 29 -14.03 18.76 -5.92
CA GLY A 29 -14.49 19.00 -7.29
C GLY A 29 -15.79 18.25 -7.60
N GLY A 30 -15.93 17.01 -7.14
CA GLY A 30 -17.15 16.22 -7.32
C GLY A 30 -18.36 16.83 -6.60
N ALA A 31 -18.21 17.23 -5.34
CA ALA A 31 -19.29 17.86 -4.57
C ALA A 31 -19.69 19.22 -5.16
N MET A 32 -18.71 20.03 -5.56
CA MET A 32 -18.97 21.27 -6.31
C MET A 32 -19.72 20.99 -7.62
N GLY A 33 -19.28 20.00 -8.39
CA GLY A 33 -19.93 19.63 -9.65
C GLY A 33 -21.39 19.22 -9.48
N VAL A 34 -21.73 18.51 -8.40
CA VAL A 34 -23.11 18.18 -8.06
C VAL A 34 -23.93 19.44 -7.77
N LEU A 35 -23.43 20.34 -6.93
CA LEU A 35 -24.14 21.59 -6.61
C LEU A 35 -24.32 22.48 -7.84
N TRP A 36 -23.32 22.54 -8.71
CA TRP A 36 -23.41 23.27 -9.97
C TRP A 36 -24.47 22.70 -10.91
N LEU A 37 -24.57 21.36 -11.03
CA LEU A 37 -25.60 20.70 -11.84
C LEU A 37 -27.03 20.94 -11.30
N LEU A 38 -27.17 21.26 -10.03
CA LEU A 38 -28.43 21.59 -9.38
C LEU A 38 -28.75 23.10 -9.42
N ASP A 39 -27.92 23.90 -10.12
CA ASP A 39 -28.02 25.37 -10.19
C ASP A 39 -27.99 26.04 -8.80
N ASP A 40 -27.27 25.43 -7.85
CA ASP A 40 -27.14 25.98 -6.49
C ASP A 40 -26.14 27.15 -6.49
N PRO A 41 -26.51 28.34 -5.98
CA PRO A 41 -25.62 29.51 -5.96
C PRO A 41 -24.40 29.33 -5.01
N ASN A 42 -24.42 28.35 -4.12
CA ASN A 42 -23.40 28.10 -3.10
C ASN A 42 -22.49 26.90 -3.45
N VAL A 43 -22.12 26.73 -4.72
CA VAL A 43 -21.23 25.66 -5.19
C VAL A 43 -19.97 25.47 -4.33
N TRP A 44 -19.40 26.57 -3.84
CA TRP A 44 -18.20 26.57 -2.99
C TRP A 44 -18.35 25.76 -1.69
N VAL A 45 -19.57 25.60 -1.17
CA VAL A 45 -19.87 24.78 0.02
C VAL A 45 -19.51 23.32 -0.24
N GLY A 46 -19.67 22.84 -1.47
CA GLY A 46 -19.25 21.50 -1.88
C GLY A 46 -17.75 21.27 -1.65
N ALA A 47 -16.93 22.28 -1.90
CA ALA A 47 -15.49 22.21 -1.64
C ALA A 47 -15.20 22.05 -0.13
N VAL A 48 -15.84 22.87 0.71
CA VAL A 48 -15.65 22.79 2.17
C VAL A 48 -16.14 21.46 2.71
N ALA A 49 -17.30 20.98 2.26
CA ALA A 49 -17.87 19.70 2.65
C ALA A 49 -16.96 18.53 2.23
N GLY A 50 -16.49 18.53 0.98
CA GLY A 50 -15.59 17.49 0.46
C GLY A 50 -14.26 17.44 1.21
N LEU A 51 -13.67 18.61 1.50
CA LEU A 51 -12.43 18.70 2.27
C LEU A 51 -12.63 18.21 3.72
N ALA A 52 -13.69 18.66 4.39
CA ALA A 52 -14.00 18.26 5.75
C ALA A 52 -14.21 16.74 5.86
N ALA A 53 -14.93 16.14 4.91
CA ALA A 53 -15.17 14.70 4.87
C ALA A 53 -13.88 13.89 4.75
N ILE A 54 -12.96 14.27 3.85
CA ILE A 54 -11.69 13.57 3.67
C ILE A 54 -10.73 13.81 4.83
N ALA A 55 -10.66 15.04 5.35
CA ALA A 55 -9.84 15.35 6.52
C ALA A 55 -10.26 14.54 7.74
N PHE A 56 -11.57 14.48 8.02
CA PHE A 56 -12.10 13.70 9.15
C PHE A 56 -11.85 12.20 8.98
N ARG A 57 -12.15 11.65 7.79
CA ARG A 57 -11.86 10.24 7.47
C ARG A 57 -10.38 9.93 7.64
N GLY A 58 -9.52 10.78 7.10
CA GLY A 58 -8.08 10.63 7.17
C GLY A 58 -7.57 10.61 8.60
N TRP A 59 -7.96 11.61 9.40
CA TRP A 59 -7.62 11.64 10.81
C TRP A 59 -8.02 10.35 11.53
N PHE A 60 -9.26 9.91 11.35
CA PHE A 60 -9.78 8.73 12.03
C PHE A 60 -8.99 7.45 11.67
N LEU A 61 -8.61 7.28 10.40
CA LEU A 61 -7.85 6.11 9.93
C LEU A 61 -6.34 6.19 10.19
N ALA A 62 -5.80 7.39 10.44
CA ALA A 62 -4.35 7.58 10.54
C ALA A 62 -3.72 6.73 11.66
N SER A 63 -4.41 6.56 12.79
CA SER A 63 -3.94 5.74 13.92
C SER A 63 -3.86 4.24 13.58
N GLU A 64 -4.70 3.75 12.68
CA GLU A 64 -4.72 2.34 12.26
C GLU A 64 -3.75 2.08 11.11
N GLU A 65 -3.66 3.02 10.16
CA GLU A 65 -2.90 2.82 8.93
C GLU A 65 -1.41 3.15 9.08
N LEU A 66 -1.05 4.20 9.82
CA LEU A 66 0.34 4.66 9.92
C LEU A 66 1.29 3.71 10.68
N PRO A 67 0.84 2.93 11.69
CA PRO A 67 1.71 1.97 12.37
C PRO A 67 1.95 0.68 11.58
N VAL A 68 1.29 0.47 10.44
CA VAL A 68 1.41 -0.77 9.67
C VAL A 68 2.83 -0.96 9.15
N VAL A 69 3.37 -2.15 9.37
CA VAL A 69 4.68 -2.57 8.87
C VAL A 69 4.56 -3.94 8.22
N TRP A 70 5.20 -4.08 7.06
CA TRP A 70 5.47 -5.36 6.44
C TRP A 70 6.94 -5.73 6.62
N GLU A 71 7.25 -6.99 6.90
CA GLU A 71 8.61 -7.46 7.16
C GLU A 71 8.88 -8.74 6.35
N VAL A 72 10.04 -8.79 5.68
CA VAL A 72 10.55 -10.05 5.14
C VAL A 72 11.35 -10.76 6.22
N ARG A 73 10.95 -11.99 6.53
CA ARG A 73 11.61 -12.88 7.48
C ARG A 73 11.91 -14.21 6.80
N GLY A 74 13.17 -14.41 6.42
CA GLY A 74 13.57 -15.56 5.61
C GLY A 74 12.85 -15.57 4.26
N SER A 75 12.12 -16.64 3.97
CA SER A 75 11.34 -16.83 2.74
C SER A 75 9.92 -16.27 2.80
N ARG A 76 9.54 -15.57 3.88
CA ARG A 76 8.15 -15.14 4.13
C ARG A 76 8.05 -13.64 4.27
N LEU A 77 6.96 -13.09 3.74
CA LEU A 77 6.55 -11.71 3.89
C LEU A 77 5.40 -11.64 4.90
N ILE A 78 5.69 -11.09 6.07
CA ILE A 78 4.77 -10.96 7.18
C ILE A 78 4.16 -9.55 7.17
N GLY A 79 2.84 -9.49 7.32
CA GLY A 79 2.07 -8.25 7.32
C GLY A 79 1.12 -8.12 8.52
N PRO A 80 0.40 -7.00 8.61
CA PRO A 80 -0.53 -6.75 9.71
C PRO A 80 -1.71 -7.73 9.69
N GLY A 81 -2.30 -7.99 10.86
CA GLY A 81 -3.49 -8.85 10.99
C GLY A 81 -3.23 -10.33 10.71
N GLY A 82 -2.02 -10.83 11.01
CA GLY A 82 -1.66 -12.24 10.83
C GLY A 82 -1.35 -12.66 9.39
N ARG A 83 -1.18 -11.70 8.48
CA ARG A 83 -0.85 -11.99 7.07
C ARG A 83 0.56 -12.57 6.97
N ASP A 84 0.69 -13.71 6.31
CA ASP A 84 1.95 -14.38 6.05
C ASP A 84 1.90 -14.94 4.64
N VAL A 85 2.76 -14.42 3.76
CA VAL A 85 2.82 -14.78 2.34
C VAL A 85 4.21 -15.33 2.04
N LYS A 86 4.30 -16.55 1.53
CA LYS A 86 5.61 -17.04 1.07
C LYS A 86 6.03 -16.30 -0.18
N LEU A 87 7.31 -15.94 -0.25
CA LEU A 87 7.84 -15.11 -1.34
C LEU A 87 7.77 -15.83 -2.70
N ASP A 88 7.95 -17.15 -2.71
CA ASP A 88 7.88 -18.02 -3.90
C ASP A 88 6.44 -18.21 -4.44
N GLU A 89 5.43 -18.07 -3.58
CA GLU A 89 4.01 -18.13 -3.97
C GLU A 89 3.49 -16.80 -4.55
N ILE A 90 4.31 -15.75 -4.60
CA ILE A 90 3.91 -14.47 -5.19
C ILE A 90 4.11 -14.52 -6.71
N SER A 91 2.99 -14.44 -7.44
CA SER A 91 2.99 -14.46 -8.90
C SER A 91 3.26 -13.07 -9.51
N LYS A 92 2.68 -12.01 -8.94
CA LYS A 92 2.73 -10.67 -9.54
C LYS A 92 2.87 -9.56 -8.49
N PHE A 93 3.62 -8.54 -8.86
CA PHE A 93 3.65 -7.25 -8.19
C PHE A 93 3.02 -6.18 -9.09
N ARG A 94 2.19 -5.30 -8.53
CA ARG A 94 1.64 -4.14 -9.22
C ARG A 94 1.77 -2.90 -8.38
N THR A 95 1.83 -1.74 -9.02
CA THR A 95 1.79 -0.43 -8.38
C THR A 95 0.42 0.21 -8.57
N MET A 96 -0.12 0.83 -7.52
CA MET A 96 -1.35 1.62 -7.58
C MET A 96 -1.12 2.91 -6.78
N GLY A 97 -0.68 3.98 -7.46
CA GLY A 97 -0.22 5.20 -6.77
C GLY A 97 0.93 4.88 -5.84
N SER A 98 0.81 5.23 -4.55
CA SER A 98 1.79 4.89 -3.50
C SER A 98 1.66 3.46 -2.96
N PHE A 99 0.87 2.57 -3.58
CA PHE A 99 0.64 1.22 -3.06
C PHE A 99 1.34 0.17 -3.90
N VAL A 100 1.84 -0.87 -3.22
CA VAL A 100 2.32 -2.10 -3.86
C VAL A 100 1.31 -3.21 -3.59
N GLN A 101 0.71 -3.72 -4.66
CA GLN A 101 -0.16 -4.88 -4.61
C GLN A 101 0.64 -6.14 -4.93
N ILE A 102 0.47 -7.14 -4.06
CA ILE A 102 1.03 -8.47 -4.18
C ILE A 102 -0.12 -9.40 -4.55
N VAL A 103 0.08 -10.21 -5.57
CA VAL A 103 -0.88 -11.22 -5.99
C VAL A 103 -0.22 -12.59 -5.90
N THR A 104 -0.77 -13.48 -5.10
CA THR A 104 -0.29 -14.85 -4.96
C THR A 104 -0.70 -15.69 -6.18
N VAL A 105 -0.09 -16.86 -6.33
CA VAL A 105 -0.47 -17.85 -7.34
C VAL A 105 -1.92 -18.34 -7.18
N THR A 106 -2.43 -18.38 -5.95
CA THR A 106 -3.84 -18.69 -5.64
C THR A 106 -4.80 -17.53 -5.90
N GLY A 107 -4.27 -16.35 -6.24
CA GLY A 107 -5.06 -15.16 -6.58
C GLY A 107 -5.37 -14.25 -5.39
N GLU A 108 -4.89 -14.57 -4.19
CA GLU A 108 -5.00 -13.69 -3.02
C GLU A 108 -4.26 -12.38 -3.25
N LYS A 109 -4.84 -11.29 -2.77
CA LYS A 109 -4.31 -9.94 -2.97
C LYS A 109 -3.97 -9.32 -1.63
N HIS A 110 -2.71 -8.93 -1.49
CA HIS A 110 -2.22 -8.19 -0.33
C HIS A 110 -1.73 -6.83 -0.78
N LEU A 111 -1.85 -5.85 0.10
CA LEU A 111 -1.52 -4.46 -0.21
C LEU A 111 -0.54 -3.93 0.83
N ILE A 112 0.61 -3.47 0.35
CA ILE A 112 1.55 -2.66 1.11
C ILE A 112 1.22 -1.21 0.78
N LYS A 113 0.61 -0.51 1.74
CA LYS A 113 0.12 0.85 1.55
C LYS A 113 1.23 1.89 1.77
N TYR A 114 1.02 3.07 1.20
CA TYR A 114 1.78 4.30 1.43
C TYR A 114 3.31 4.12 1.39
N GLN A 115 3.82 3.58 0.28
CA GLN A 115 5.25 3.48 0.01
C GLN A 115 5.75 4.77 -0.63
N ALA A 116 6.87 5.31 -0.12
CA ALA A 116 7.52 6.49 -0.70
C ALA A 116 7.95 6.23 -2.14
N ASP A 117 8.52 5.04 -2.39
CA ASP A 117 8.87 4.56 -3.72
C ASP A 117 8.36 3.12 -3.90
N PRO A 118 7.16 2.93 -4.47
CA PRO A 118 6.60 1.62 -4.76
C PRO A 118 7.49 0.76 -5.68
N ALA A 119 8.24 1.37 -6.60
CA ALA A 119 9.10 0.64 -7.52
C ALA A 119 10.33 0.09 -6.78
N ALA A 120 10.95 0.89 -5.91
CA ALA A 120 12.01 0.42 -5.02
C ALA A 120 11.54 -0.68 -4.07
N THR A 121 10.32 -0.55 -3.51
CA THR A 121 9.71 -1.61 -2.68
C THR A 121 9.56 -2.92 -3.47
N ILE A 122 9.07 -2.87 -4.71
CA ILE A 122 8.97 -4.06 -5.58
C ILE A 122 10.36 -4.63 -5.89
N ALA A 123 11.35 -3.80 -6.20
CA ALA A 123 12.70 -4.24 -6.48
C ALA A 123 13.33 -4.95 -5.26
N ALA A 124 13.08 -4.44 -4.06
CA ALA A 124 13.51 -5.08 -2.82
C ALA A 124 12.83 -6.44 -2.60
N LEU A 125 11.52 -6.54 -2.83
CA LEU A 125 10.76 -7.81 -2.74
C LEU A 125 11.23 -8.84 -3.77
N ARG A 126 11.50 -8.43 -5.01
CA ARG A 126 12.04 -9.31 -6.05
C ARG A 126 13.42 -9.85 -5.70
N ARG A 127 14.29 -9.02 -5.11
CA ARG A 127 15.60 -9.47 -4.61
C ARG A 127 15.44 -10.52 -3.50
N ALA A 128 14.50 -10.30 -2.58
CA ALA A 128 14.22 -11.27 -1.52
C ALA A 128 13.71 -12.61 -2.08
N GLN A 129 12.85 -12.58 -3.11
CA GLN A 129 12.41 -13.77 -3.83
C GLN A 129 13.56 -14.55 -4.46
N SER A 130 14.48 -13.86 -5.16
CA SER A 130 15.58 -14.54 -5.84
C SER A 130 16.52 -15.25 -4.87
N VAL A 131 16.74 -14.68 -3.67
CA VAL A 131 17.53 -15.33 -2.62
C VAL A 131 16.82 -16.59 -2.11
N CYS A 132 15.52 -16.51 -1.83
CA CYS A 132 14.73 -17.67 -1.42
C CYS A 132 14.74 -18.81 -2.48
N GLY A 133 14.71 -18.46 -3.76
CA GLY A 133 14.78 -19.45 -4.84
C GLY A 133 16.14 -20.14 -4.96
N GLN A 134 17.22 -19.52 -4.47
CA GLN A 134 18.56 -20.09 -4.44
C GLN A 134 18.79 -21.04 -3.24
N ASP A 135 18.06 -20.82 -2.13
CA ASP A 135 18.11 -21.68 -0.93
C ASP A 135 17.18 -22.91 -1.01
N ALA A 136 16.47 -23.10 -2.13
CA ALA A 136 15.64 -24.28 -2.35
C ALA A 136 16.53 -25.54 -2.44
N PRO A 137 16.25 -26.61 -1.67
CA PRO A 137 17.08 -27.81 -1.67
C PRO A 137 17.17 -28.39 -3.08
N ALA A 138 18.40 -28.66 -3.53
CA ALA A 138 18.67 -29.24 -4.84
C ALA A 138 17.83 -30.53 -5.03
N PRO A 139 17.25 -30.76 -6.23
CA PRO A 139 16.53 -31.99 -6.48
C PRO A 139 17.46 -33.17 -6.26
N ARG A 140 17.11 -34.08 -5.34
CA ARG A 140 17.80 -35.36 -5.18
C ARG A 140 17.69 -36.09 -6.51
N ARG A 141 18.78 -36.12 -7.28
CA ARG A 141 18.92 -37.02 -8.42
C ARG A 141 18.90 -38.44 -7.86
N THR A 142 17.81 -39.16 -8.11
CA THR A 142 17.70 -40.61 -7.92
C THR A 142 18.36 -41.33 -9.09
#